data_AF-X1KF95-F1
#
_entry.id   AF-X1KF95-F1
#
_cell.length_a   1.000
_cell.length_b   1.000
_cell.length_c   1.000
_cell.angle_alpha   90.00
_cell.angle_beta   90.00
_cell.angle_gamma   90.00
#
_symmetry.space_group_name_H-M   'P 1'
#
loop_
_entity.id
_entity.type
_entity.pdbx_description
1 polymer ?
#
loop_
_entity_poly.entity_id
_entity_poly.type
_entity_poly.pdbx_seq_one_letter_code
_entity_poly.pdbx_strand_id
1 'polypeptide(L)'
;MLGEFIRELGYEAIQSGNDTGLSIPLAIDAGFGALGRNGLLVTPEYGSRVQICKVFTDLPLIPDKPNIEFIEELSSFCRGCYKCADACEVKAISFNSKPNFKVRSFSNNPGVKKYYIDPEKCFEFWIENHSDCSNCITACPFSKVNYPLAPKEFWKNK
;
A
#
# COMPACT_ATOMS: atom_id res chain seq x y z
N MET A 1 -0.80 8.85 23.55
CA MET A 1 -0.70 8.62 22.08
C MET A 1 0.77 8.75 21.66
N LEU A 2 1.26 8.07 20.60
CA LEU A 2 2.72 8.02 20.30
C LEU A 2 3.36 9.41 20.14
N GLY A 3 2.69 10.34 19.45
CA GLY A 3 3.22 11.70 19.31
C GLY A 3 3.27 12.48 20.62
N GLU A 4 2.37 12.22 21.57
CA GLU A 4 2.42 12.84 22.90
C GLU A 4 3.61 12.31 23.70
N PHE A 5 3.80 10.99 23.66
CA PHE A 5 4.95 10.34 24.29
C PHE A 5 6.28 10.93 23.79
N ILE A 6 6.43 11.12 22.47
CA ILE A 6 7.64 11.73 21.89
C ILE A 6 7.81 13.19 22.37
N ARG A 7 6.72 13.97 22.46
CA ARG A 7 6.77 15.35 23.00
C ARG A 7 7.15 15.39 24.48
N GLU A 8 6.69 14.44 25.28
CA GLU A 8 7.07 14.31 26.69
C GLU A 8 8.56 13.97 26.87
N LEU A 9 9.19 13.32 25.89
CA LEU A 9 10.64 13.11 25.84
C LEU A 9 11.43 14.39 25.45
N GLY A 10 10.75 15.49 25.12
CA GLY A 10 11.38 16.77 24.76
C GLY A 10 11.64 16.98 23.27
N TYR A 11 11.03 16.17 22.40
CA TYR A 11 11.21 16.24 20.93
C TYR A 11 9.95 16.73 20.23
N GLU A 12 10.08 17.26 19.01
CA GLU A 12 8.94 17.60 18.17
C GLU A 12 8.30 16.33 17.59
N ALA A 13 6.97 16.32 17.48
CA ALA A 13 6.23 15.22 16.87
C ALA A 13 4.99 15.69 16.13
N ILE A 14 4.95 15.46 14.82
CA ILE A 14 3.83 15.76 13.92
C ILE A 14 3.16 14.44 13.54
N GLN A 15 1.97 14.20 14.08
CA GLN A 15 1.19 13.00 13.80
C GLN A 15 0.39 13.19 12.51
N SER A 16 0.38 12.16 11.67
CA SER A 16 -0.27 12.23 10.36
C SER A 16 -0.90 10.89 9.97
N GLY A 17 -2.18 10.94 9.58
CA GLY A 17 -2.89 9.82 8.98
C GLY A 17 -2.57 9.69 7.49
N ASN A 18 -3.52 10.12 6.65
CA ASN A 18 -3.38 10.07 5.19
C ASN A 18 -2.80 11.34 4.55
N ASP A 19 -2.63 12.42 5.32
CA ASP A 19 -2.14 13.73 4.85
C ASP A 19 -0.61 13.87 4.94
N THR A 20 -0.09 15.10 4.76
CA THR A 20 1.31 15.55 5.03
C THR A 20 2.42 14.93 4.18
N GLY A 21 2.30 13.66 3.80
CA GLY A 21 3.28 12.94 2.98
C GLY A 21 2.73 11.62 2.45
N LEU A 22 3.39 11.08 1.43
CA LEU A 22 2.99 9.82 0.81
C LEU A 22 3.37 8.64 1.71
N SER A 23 2.39 8.00 2.32
CA SER A 23 2.63 6.93 3.31
C SER A 23 3.33 5.70 2.73
N ILE A 24 3.02 5.29 1.49
CA ILE A 24 3.55 4.06 0.91
C ILE A 24 5.07 4.12 0.70
N PRO A 25 5.65 5.15 0.05
CA PRO A 25 7.10 5.29 -0.04
C PRO A 25 7.80 5.28 1.33
N LEU A 26 7.28 6.01 2.32
CA LEU A 26 7.84 6.04 3.67
C LEU A 26 7.83 4.65 4.33
N ALA A 27 6.77 3.88 4.15
CA ALA A 27 6.68 2.52 4.67
C ALA A 27 7.64 1.55 3.96
N ILE A 28 7.90 1.74 2.67
CA ILE A 28 8.92 0.96 1.93
C ILE A 28 10.32 1.30 2.45
N ASP A 29 10.61 2.59 2.64
CA ASP A 29 11.90 3.04 3.19
C ASP A 29 12.13 2.52 4.61
N ALA A 30 11.07 2.44 5.43
CA ALA A 30 11.08 1.83 6.76
C ALA A 30 11.08 0.28 6.74
N GLY A 31 11.13 -0.36 5.58
CA GLY A 31 11.26 -1.82 5.47
C GLY A 31 9.96 -2.62 5.67
N PHE A 32 8.79 -1.98 5.75
CA PHE A 32 7.52 -2.67 5.98
C PHE A 32 7.01 -3.49 4.80
N GLY A 33 7.51 -3.24 3.59
CA GLY A 33 7.06 -3.98 2.43
C GLY A 33 7.45 -3.36 1.11
N ALA A 34 6.63 -3.62 0.10
CA ALA A 34 6.90 -3.24 -1.28
C ALA A 34 5.64 -2.72 -1.99
N LEU A 35 5.84 -1.97 -3.08
CA LEU A 35 4.74 -1.43 -3.89
C LEU A 35 4.17 -2.51 -4.82
N GLY A 36 2.91 -2.89 -4.62
CA GLY A 36 2.22 -3.85 -5.47
C GLY A 36 1.71 -3.27 -6.80
N ARG A 37 1.33 -4.15 -7.75
CA ARG A 37 0.64 -3.77 -8.99
C ARG A 37 -0.64 -2.98 -8.73
N ASN A 38 -1.34 -3.27 -7.63
CA ASN A 38 -2.55 -2.59 -7.18
C ASN A 38 -2.30 -1.16 -6.67
N GLY A 39 -1.05 -0.69 -6.64
CA GLY A 39 -0.70 0.66 -6.19
C GLY A 39 -0.67 0.82 -4.67
N LEU A 40 -0.80 -0.28 -3.91
CA LEU A 40 -0.81 -0.28 -2.45
C LEU A 40 0.50 -0.85 -1.89
N LEU A 41 0.77 -0.57 -0.61
CA LEU A 41 1.77 -1.31 0.14
C LEU A 41 1.33 -2.78 0.24
N VAL A 42 2.25 -3.69 0.03
CA VAL A 42 2.10 -5.11 0.31
C VAL A 42 3.15 -5.46 1.35
N THR A 43 2.75 -6.06 2.47
CA THR A 43 3.68 -6.57 3.50
C THR A 43 3.80 -8.09 3.42
N PRO A 44 4.92 -8.69 3.87
CA PRO A 44 5.08 -10.15 3.91
C PRO A 44 4.02 -10.88 4.74
N GLU A 45 3.56 -10.26 5.83
CA GLU A 45 2.69 -10.86 6.84
C GLU A 45 1.21 -10.80 6.46
N TYR A 46 0.79 -9.70 5.84
CA TYR A 46 -0.63 -9.34 5.67
C TYR A 46 -1.00 -8.95 4.23
N GLY A 47 -0.03 -8.89 3.32
CA GLY A 47 -0.27 -8.37 1.98
C GLY A 47 -0.69 -6.90 2.02
N SER A 48 -1.68 -6.51 1.22
CA SER A 48 -2.24 -5.15 1.26
C SER A 48 -3.36 -4.94 2.30
N ARG A 49 -3.55 -5.89 3.23
CA ARG A 49 -4.59 -5.78 4.29
C ARG A 49 -4.09 -5.01 5.51
N VAL A 50 -3.37 -3.91 5.27
CA VAL A 50 -2.80 -3.05 6.30
C VAL A 50 -3.17 -1.61 6.03
N GLN A 51 -3.48 -0.87 7.09
CA GLN A 51 -3.52 0.59 7.07
C GLN A 51 -2.29 1.12 7.78
N ILE A 52 -1.75 2.23 7.27
CA ILE A 52 -0.51 2.82 7.77
C ILE A 52 -0.73 4.29 8.09
N CYS A 53 -0.12 4.74 9.17
CA CYS A 53 0.00 6.14 9.56
C CYS A 53 1.48 6.45 9.85
N LYS A 54 1.81 7.73 10.05
CA LYS A 54 3.19 8.14 10.33
C LYS A 54 3.26 9.27 11.37
N VAL A 55 4.40 9.36 12.02
CA VAL A 55 4.77 10.49 12.88
C VAL A 55 6.12 11.01 12.40
N PHE A 56 6.18 12.30 12.07
CA PHE A 56 7.44 12.98 11.78
C PHE A 56 7.99 13.55 13.07
N THR A 57 9.28 13.39 13.33
CA THR A 57 9.92 13.81 14.58
C THR A 57 11.40 14.12 14.35
N ASP A 58 11.97 14.96 15.22
CA ASP A 58 13.42 15.20 15.34
C ASP A 58 14.09 14.29 16.38
N LEU A 59 13.33 13.40 17.04
CA LEU A 59 13.86 12.35 17.91
C LEU A 59 14.91 11.51 17.15
N PRO A 60 16.16 11.43 17.63
CA PRO A 60 17.18 10.60 17.02
C PRO A 60 16.80 9.11 17.07
N LEU A 61 16.59 8.52 15.90
CA LEU A 61 16.25 7.11 15.74
C LEU A 61 17.28 6.43 14.84
N ILE A 62 17.48 5.13 15.04
CA ILE A 62 18.24 4.30 14.10
C ILE A 62 17.30 3.94 12.95
N PRO A 63 17.57 4.36 11.71
CA PRO A 63 16.69 4.06 10.59
C PRO A 63 16.77 2.58 10.23
N ASP A 64 15.60 1.98 10.00
CA ASP A 64 15.48 0.71 9.31
C ASP A 64 15.90 0.85 7.84
N LYS A 65 15.96 -0.29 7.14
CA LYS A 65 16.32 -0.34 5.72
C LYS A 65 15.19 -0.97 4.91
N PRO A 66 15.03 -0.60 3.63
CA PRO A 66 14.12 -1.28 2.73
C PRO A 66 14.41 -2.78 2.67
N ASN A 67 13.35 -3.60 2.71
CA ASN A 67 13.46 -5.04 2.51
C ASN A 67 13.63 -5.35 1.02
N ILE A 68 14.87 -5.30 0.53
CA ILE A 68 15.20 -5.47 -0.90
C ILE A 68 14.76 -6.83 -1.43
N GLU A 69 14.94 -7.90 -0.66
CA GLU A 69 14.55 -9.26 -1.04
C GLU A 69 13.05 -9.34 -1.34
N PHE A 70 12.22 -8.82 -0.44
CA PHE A 70 10.77 -8.83 -0.63
C PHE A 70 10.31 -7.88 -1.76
N ILE A 71 10.98 -6.74 -1.94
CA ILE A 71 10.71 -5.82 -3.06
C ILE A 71 10.94 -6.53 -4.40
N GLU A 72 12.03 -7.28 -4.53
CA GLU A 72 12.35 -8.05 -5.73
C GLU A 72 11.38 -9.23 -5.95
N GLU A 73 11.06 -9.96 -4.88
CA GLU A 73 10.07 -11.05 -4.91
C GLU A 73 8.72 -10.56 -5.44
N LEU A 74 8.17 -9.52 -4.81
CA LEU A 74 6.87 -8.96 -5.21
C LEU A 74 6.92 -8.39 -6.62
N SER A 75 7.99 -7.67 -6.98
CA SER A 75 8.15 -7.11 -8.31
C SER A 75 8.19 -8.19 -9.39
N SER A 76 8.88 -9.30 -9.13
CA SER A 76 8.92 -10.46 -10.01
C SER A 76 7.54 -11.11 -10.14
N PHE A 77 6.87 -11.37 -9.02
CA PHE A 77 5.54 -11.98 -9.00
C PHE A 77 4.51 -11.13 -9.75
N CYS A 78 4.51 -9.82 -9.53
CA CYS A 78 3.57 -8.91 -10.17
C CYS A 78 3.74 -8.82 -11.69
N ARG A 79 4.88 -9.20 -12.29
CA ARG A 79 5.04 -9.21 -13.76
C ARG A 79 4.14 -10.23 -14.46
N GLY A 80 3.92 -11.38 -13.81
CA GLY A 80 3.06 -12.45 -14.33
C GLY A 80 1.66 -12.49 -13.71
N CYS A 81 1.47 -11.87 -12.55
CA CYS A 81 0.19 -11.86 -11.85
C CYS A 81 -0.66 -10.62 -12.19
N TYR A 82 -1.91 -10.88 -12.61
CA TYR A 82 -2.90 -9.85 -12.95
C TYR A 82 -4.15 -9.88 -12.08
N LYS A 83 -4.23 -10.76 -11.06
CA LYS A 83 -5.46 -10.99 -10.27
C LYS A 83 -6.12 -9.72 -9.74
N CYS A 84 -5.33 -8.74 -9.26
CA CYS A 84 -5.89 -7.46 -8.80
C CYS A 84 -6.47 -6.63 -9.96
N ALA A 85 -5.83 -6.64 -11.13
CA ALA A 85 -6.32 -5.96 -12.32
C ALA A 85 -7.55 -6.66 -12.92
N ASP A 86 -7.58 -7.99 -12.90
CA ASP A 86 -8.73 -8.80 -13.31
C ASP A 86 -9.94 -8.50 -12.43
N ALA A 87 -9.75 -8.47 -11.11
CA ALA A 87 -10.79 -8.18 -10.12
C ALA A 87 -11.25 -6.70 -10.11
N CYS A 88 -10.54 -5.79 -10.76
CA CYS A 88 -10.94 -4.40 -10.86
C CYS A 88 -12.00 -4.23 -11.96
N GLU A 89 -13.22 -3.91 -11.55
CA GLU A 89 -14.40 -3.77 -12.42
C GLU A 89 -14.22 -2.62 -13.43
N VAL A 90 -13.70 -1.48 -12.97
CA VAL A 90 -13.47 -0.27 -13.77
C VAL A 90 -12.11 -0.22 -14.49
N LYS A 91 -11.32 -1.30 -14.41
CA LYS A 91 -10.00 -1.42 -15.06
C LYS A 91 -9.04 -0.24 -14.74
N ALA A 92 -9.11 0.22 -13.49
CA ALA A 92 -8.23 1.27 -12.96
C ALA A 92 -6.77 0.78 -12.83
N ILE A 93 -6.56 -0.53 -12.67
CA ILE A 93 -5.23 -1.13 -12.48
C ILE A 93 -4.61 -1.51 -13.83
N SER A 94 -3.31 -1.27 -13.98
CA SER A 94 -2.59 -1.52 -15.24
C SER A 94 -2.45 -3.01 -15.55
N PHE A 95 -2.65 -3.37 -16.82
CA PHE A 95 -2.34 -4.68 -17.42
C PHE A 95 -0.97 -4.75 -18.09
N ASN A 96 -0.13 -3.72 -17.93
CA ASN A 96 1.21 -3.75 -18.49
C ASN A 96 2.03 -4.88 -17.85
N SER A 97 2.80 -5.62 -18.63
CA SER A 97 3.66 -6.70 -18.12
C SER A 97 4.86 -6.20 -17.32
N LYS A 98 5.23 -4.93 -17.47
CA LYS A 98 6.33 -4.27 -16.75
C LYS A 98 5.89 -2.90 -16.24
N PRO A 99 6.43 -2.44 -15.10
CA PRO A 99 6.21 -1.08 -14.63
C PRO A 99 6.90 -0.10 -15.60
N ASN A 100 6.36 1.11 -15.70
CA ASN A 100 6.88 2.15 -16.59
C ASN A 100 6.68 3.54 -15.95
N PHE A 101 7.05 4.59 -16.68
CA PHE A 101 6.92 5.98 -16.24
C PHE A 101 5.65 6.67 -16.75
N LYS A 102 4.76 5.93 -17.42
CA LYS A 102 3.55 6.49 -18.04
C LYS A 102 2.48 6.67 -16.97
N VAL A 103 2.38 7.90 -16.47
CA VAL A 103 1.26 8.34 -15.62
C VAL A 103 -0.07 8.13 -16.34
N ARG A 104 -1.12 7.83 -15.58
CA ARG A 104 -2.49 7.63 -16.08
C ARG A 104 -3.41 8.80 -15.77
N SER A 105 -3.05 9.62 -14.79
CA SER A 105 -3.82 10.81 -14.44
C SER A 105 -2.99 11.89 -13.73
N PHE A 106 -3.60 13.06 -13.53
CA PHE A 106 -2.97 14.18 -12.81
C PHE A 106 -2.73 13.86 -11.32
N SER A 107 -3.54 12.97 -10.73
CA SER A 107 -3.39 12.52 -9.34
C SER A 107 -2.24 11.51 -9.17
N ASN A 108 -1.54 11.14 -10.24
CA ASN A 108 -0.35 10.32 -10.15
C ASN A 108 0.91 11.17 -9.96
N ASN A 109 1.69 10.86 -8.92
CA ASN A 109 3.05 11.42 -8.79
C ASN A 109 4.00 10.81 -9.87
N PRO A 110 4.54 11.61 -10.81
CA PRO A 110 5.45 11.15 -11.87
C PRO A 110 6.86 10.83 -11.35
N GLY A 111 7.75 10.38 -12.24
CA GLY A 111 9.19 10.24 -11.94
C GLY A 111 9.61 8.90 -11.33
N VAL A 112 8.67 8.01 -11.00
CA VAL A 112 8.97 6.69 -10.43
C VAL A 112 8.42 5.59 -11.33
N LYS A 113 9.24 4.57 -11.62
CA LYS A 113 8.83 3.42 -12.41
C LYS A 113 7.90 2.52 -11.59
N LYS A 114 6.61 2.50 -11.92
CA LYS A 114 5.61 1.67 -11.23
C LYS A 114 4.46 1.24 -12.13
N TYR A 115 3.57 0.41 -11.61
CA TYR A 115 2.27 0.15 -12.22
C TYR A 115 1.33 1.29 -11.82
N TYR A 116 1.22 2.30 -12.69
CA TYR A 116 0.31 3.42 -12.44
C TYR A 116 -1.15 2.95 -12.44
N ILE A 117 -1.87 3.34 -11.40
CA ILE A 117 -3.33 3.20 -11.29
C ILE A 117 -3.98 4.45 -11.85
N ASP A 118 -5.21 4.31 -12.31
CA ASP A 118 -6.14 5.38 -12.67
C ASP A 118 -7.02 5.71 -11.45
N PRO A 119 -6.58 6.60 -10.54
CA PRO A 119 -7.26 6.83 -9.27
C PRO A 119 -8.63 7.48 -9.45
N GLU A 120 -8.85 8.23 -10.52
CA GLU A 120 -10.15 8.84 -10.85
C GLU A 120 -11.18 7.75 -11.12
N LYS A 121 -10.87 6.77 -11.98
CA LYS A 121 -11.75 5.61 -12.19
C LYS A 121 -11.98 4.82 -10.91
N CYS A 122 -10.92 4.62 -10.11
CA CYS A 122 -11.05 3.91 -8.85
C CYS A 122 -12.00 4.63 -7.89
N PHE A 123 -11.92 5.95 -7.82
CA PHE A 123 -12.73 6.77 -6.92
C PHE A 123 -14.17 6.95 -7.44
N GLU A 124 -14.36 7.13 -8.75
CA GLU A 124 -15.69 7.14 -9.38
C GLU A 124 -16.48 5.88 -9.03
N PHE A 125 -15.82 4.71 -9.07
CA PHE A 125 -16.46 3.46 -8.65
C PHE A 125 -16.89 3.45 -7.18
N TRP A 126 -16.14 4.10 -6.27
CA TRP A 126 -16.53 4.19 -4.86
C TRP A 126 -17.79 5.03 -4.70
N ILE A 127 -17.92 6.11 -5.48
CA ILE A 127 -19.11 6.95 -5.51
C ILE A 127 -20.31 6.13 -6.01
N GLU A 128 -20.15 5.40 -7.12
CA GLU A 128 -21.22 4.54 -7.67
C GLU A 128 -21.62 3.42 -6.72
N ASN A 129 -20.65 2.79 -6.06
CA ASN A 129 -20.86 1.71 -5.10
C ASN A 129 -21.33 2.20 -3.72
N HIS A 130 -21.34 3.52 -3.47
CA HIS A 130 -21.68 4.14 -2.19
C HIS A 130 -20.86 3.60 -0.99
N SER A 131 -19.67 3.07 -1.26
CA SER A 131 -18.81 2.40 -0.28
C SER A 131 -17.40 2.17 -0.85
N ASP A 132 -16.43 1.98 0.04
CA ASP A 132 -15.09 1.55 -0.32
C ASP A 132 -15.12 0.18 -1.04
N CYS A 133 -14.26 -0.02 -2.05
CA CYS A 133 -14.27 -1.21 -2.90
C CYS A 133 -13.43 -2.38 -2.35
N SER A 134 -12.10 -2.21 -2.23
CA SER A 134 -11.15 -3.23 -1.75
C SER A 134 -11.04 -4.54 -2.56
N ASN A 135 -11.66 -4.68 -3.73
CA ASN A 135 -11.57 -5.89 -4.57
C ASN A 135 -10.12 -6.27 -4.92
N CYS A 136 -9.27 -5.28 -5.18
CA CYS A 136 -7.86 -5.50 -5.48
C CYS A 136 -7.05 -6.02 -4.27
N ILE A 137 -7.45 -5.66 -3.05
CA ILE A 137 -6.85 -6.14 -1.80
C ILE A 137 -7.25 -7.60 -1.57
N THR A 138 -8.55 -7.90 -1.75
CA THR A 138 -9.10 -9.25 -1.60
C THR A 138 -8.50 -10.24 -2.60
N ALA A 139 -8.35 -9.84 -3.86
CA ALA A 139 -7.85 -10.72 -4.92
C ALA A 139 -6.32 -10.97 -4.87
N CYS A 140 -5.57 -10.17 -4.10
CA CYS A 140 -4.12 -10.27 -4.04
C CYS A 140 -3.67 -11.56 -3.35
N PRO A 141 -2.86 -12.43 -4.01
CA PRO A 141 -2.36 -13.67 -3.39
C PRO A 141 -1.53 -13.47 -2.12
N PHE A 142 -0.85 -12.33 -1.99
CA PHE A 142 -0.07 -11.98 -0.80
C PHE A 142 -0.93 -11.73 0.44
N SER A 143 -2.25 -11.59 0.29
CA SER A 143 -3.15 -11.55 1.44
C SER A 143 -3.22 -12.88 2.18
N LYS A 144 -2.86 -14.01 1.53
CA LYS A 144 -2.89 -15.38 2.09
C LYS A 144 -4.26 -15.79 2.66
N VAL A 145 -5.34 -15.14 2.21
CA VAL A 145 -6.73 -15.44 2.62
C VAL A 145 -7.49 -15.92 1.40
N ASN A 146 -7.83 -17.21 1.39
CA ASN A 146 -8.47 -17.88 0.25
C ASN A 146 -10.00 -17.96 0.38
N TYR A 147 -10.55 -17.59 1.53
CA TYR A 147 -12.00 -17.61 1.81
C TYR A 147 -12.34 -16.50 2.83
N PRO A 148 -13.60 -16.02 2.88
CA PRO A 148 -14.01 -15.04 3.88
C PRO A 148 -13.74 -15.55 5.30
N LEU A 149 -13.02 -14.75 6.10
CA LEU A 149 -12.70 -15.04 7.49
C LEU A 149 -13.35 -13.99 8.38
N ALA A 150 -13.99 -14.42 9.46
CA ALA A 150 -14.35 -13.49 10.53
C ALA A 150 -13.07 -12.97 11.22
N PRO A 151 -13.08 -11.76 11.80
CA PRO A 151 -11.89 -11.21 12.48
C PRO A 151 -11.31 -12.15 13.54
N LYS A 152 -12.17 -12.84 14.31
CA LYS A 152 -11.73 -13.82 15.31
C LYS A 152 -11.00 -15.02 14.71
N GLU A 153 -11.34 -15.43 13.49
CA GLU A 153 -10.70 -16.56 12.82
C GLU A 153 -9.37 -16.15 12.20
N PHE A 154 -9.30 -14.93 11.64
CA PHE A 154 -8.06 -14.36 11.12
C PHE A 154 -6.97 -14.29 12.19
N TRP A 155 -7.30 -13.80 13.39
CA TRP A 155 -6.35 -13.65 14.49
C TRP A 155 -5.99 -14.95 15.22
N LYS A 156 -6.73 -16.05 15.01
CA LYS A 156 -6.38 -17.36 15.61
C LYS A 156 -5.21 -18.05 14.92
N ASN A 157 -4.98 -17.73 13.64
CA ASN A 157 -4.04 -18.43 12.76
C ASN A 157 -2.78 -17.60 12.46
N LYS A 158 -2.53 -16.56 13.24
CA LYS A 158 -1.40 -15.62 13.13
C LYS A 158 -0.65 -15.59 14.46
#